data_AF-X0WHD5-F1
#
_entry.id   AF-X0WHD5-F1
#
_cell.length_a   1.000
_cell.length_b   1.000
_cell.length_c   1.000
_cell.angle_alpha   90.00
_cell.angle_beta   90.00
_cell.angle_gamma   90.00
#
_symmetry.space_group_name_H-M   'P 1'
#
loop_
_entity.id
_entity.type
_entity.pdbx_description
1 polymer ?
#
loop_
_entity_poly.entity_id
_entity_poly.type
_entity_poly.pdbx_seq_one_letter_code
_entity_poly.pdbx_strand_id
1 'polypeptide(L)'
;KEAVEVRCAAAMGLGLTARTANLKLLQAASRTVDTQQDVLVGYVLLARGMLGDRNILGPAKALLSSDRTDMGGILGRRAAVLGLGLIGTREAVPILMAAWHLNYYVNHEVALSFSLCRVHNVAEPLVKLLNDKIGAEDFAAYCLGELFLADRPGRLTRLIRNGNYMMKNERLMPYQRMANEFLYRYLIAAFGKEWR
;
A
#
# COMPACT_ATOMS: atom_id res chain seq x y z
N LYS A 1 -18.19 18.97 5.43
CA LYS A 1 -16.96 18.15 5.57
C LYS A 1 -17.06 17.03 4.55
N GLU A 2 -16.14 16.96 3.60
CA GLU A 2 -16.08 15.79 2.71
C GLU A 2 -15.77 14.53 3.53
N ALA A 3 -16.40 13.41 3.14
CA ALA A 3 -16.20 12.14 3.80
C ALA A 3 -14.74 11.69 3.65
N VAL A 4 -14.16 11.11 4.71
CA VAL A 4 -12.76 10.65 4.75
C VAL A 4 -12.47 9.68 3.60
N GLU A 5 -13.48 8.89 3.25
CA GLU A 5 -13.53 7.93 2.17
C GLU A 5 -13.24 8.58 0.80
N VAL A 6 -13.83 9.76 0.53
CA VAL A 6 -13.61 10.50 -0.73
C VAL A 6 -12.16 10.94 -0.85
N ARG A 7 -11.57 11.42 0.26
CA ARG A 7 -10.17 11.86 0.31
C ARG A 7 -9.21 10.67 0.13
N CYS A 8 -9.52 9.52 0.72
CA CYS A 8 -8.75 8.29 0.52
C CYS A 8 -8.80 7.83 -0.95
N ALA A 9 -9.98 7.84 -1.58
CA ALA A 9 -10.16 7.49 -2.98
C ALA A 9 -9.39 8.45 -3.91
N ALA A 10 -9.44 9.75 -3.64
CA ALA A 10 -8.68 10.75 -4.38
C ALA A 10 -7.16 10.52 -4.28
N ALA A 11 -6.64 10.24 -3.06
CA ALA A 11 -5.23 9.93 -2.87
C ALA A 11 -4.81 8.70 -3.70
N MET A 12 -5.59 7.61 -3.64
CA MET A 12 -5.34 6.41 -4.43
C MET A 12 -5.36 6.67 -5.93
N GLY A 13 -6.35 7.41 -6.41
CA GLY A 13 -6.47 7.79 -7.81
C GLY A 13 -5.21 8.51 -8.30
N LEU A 14 -4.73 9.49 -7.53
CA LEU A 14 -3.50 10.23 -7.84
C LEU A 14 -2.27 9.33 -7.88
N GLY A 15 -2.11 8.39 -6.95
CA GLY A 15 -1.01 7.43 -6.93
C GLY A 15 -1.04 6.45 -8.10
N LEU A 16 -2.23 5.92 -8.41
CA LEU A 16 -2.44 4.93 -9.46
C LEU A 16 -2.22 5.46 -10.88
N THR A 17 -2.33 6.78 -11.07
CA THR A 17 -1.94 7.38 -12.37
C THR A 17 -0.46 7.18 -12.72
N ALA A 18 0.39 6.86 -11.75
CA ALA A 18 1.85 6.82 -11.88
C ALA A 18 2.48 8.14 -12.39
N ARG A 19 1.75 9.26 -12.32
CA ARG A 19 2.24 10.59 -12.74
C ARG A 19 2.94 11.28 -11.57
N THR A 20 4.26 11.44 -11.65
CA THR A 20 5.07 12.12 -10.63
C THR A 20 4.63 13.56 -10.36
N ALA A 21 3.99 14.22 -11.33
CA ALA A 21 3.40 15.55 -11.15
C ALA A 21 2.32 15.61 -10.05
N ASN A 22 1.68 14.49 -9.72
CA ASN A 22 0.70 14.40 -8.63
C ASN A 22 1.35 14.37 -7.25
N LEU A 23 2.67 14.15 -7.17
CA LEU A 23 3.37 14.04 -5.90
C LEU A 23 3.25 15.33 -5.07
N LYS A 24 3.32 16.50 -5.72
CA LYS A 24 3.16 17.79 -5.04
C LYS A 24 1.80 17.93 -4.34
N LEU A 25 0.74 17.36 -4.93
CA LEU A 25 -0.61 17.38 -4.36
C LEU A 25 -0.69 16.48 -3.13
N LEU A 26 -0.10 15.28 -3.19
CA LEU A 26 -0.06 14.35 -2.08
C LEU A 26 0.84 14.83 -0.92
N GLN A 27 1.93 15.51 -1.24
CA GLN A 27 2.80 16.15 -0.24
C GLN A 27 2.09 17.32 0.45
N ALA A 28 1.35 18.14 -0.29
CA ALA A 28 0.51 19.17 0.29
C ALA A 28 -0.59 18.57 1.18
N ALA A 29 -1.26 17.50 0.74
CA ALA A 29 -2.24 16.78 1.54
C ALA A 29 -1.63 16.24 2.84
N SER A 30 -0.41 15.71 2.80
CA SER A 30 0.28 15.18 4.00
C SER A 30 0.47 16.25 5.10
N ARG A 31 0.48 17.54 4.76
CA ARG A 31 0.62 18.65 5.72
C ARG A 31 -0.71 19.08 6.35
N THR A 32 -1.83 18.73 5.73
CA THR A 32 -3.17 19.20 6.11
C THR A 32 -4.07 18.09 6.64
N VAL A 33 -3.65 16.83 6.50
CA VAL A 33 -4.37 15.68 7.07
C VAL A 33 -4.21 15.69 8.59
N ASP A 34 -5.34 15.60 9.27
CA ASP A 34 -5.42 15.41 10.71
C ASP A 34 -4.76 14.07 11.09
N THR A 35 -3.85 14.10 12.04
CA THR A 35 -3.15 12.90 12.54
C THR A 35 -4.09 11.91 13.22
N GLN A 36 -5.30 12.33 13.62
CA GLN A 36 -6.36 11.43 14.09
C GLN A 36 -7.08 10.68 12.95
N GLN A 37 -6.76 10.96 11.69
CA GLN A 37 -7.30 10.27 10.52
C GLN A 37 -6.30 9.26 9.97
N ASP A 38 -5.86 8.30 10.80
CA ASP A 38 -4.87 7.26 10.48
C ASP A 38 -5.11 6.60 9.11
N VAL A 39 -6.37 6.30 8.79
CA VAL A 39 -6.76 5.72 7.49
C VAL A 39 -6.32 6.63 6.34
N LEU A 40 -6.66 7.92 6.39
CA LEU A 40 -6.32 8.87 5.32
C LEU A 40 -4.82 9.10 5.24
N VAL A 41 -4.14 9.21 6.39
CA VAL A 41 -2.67 9.29 6.43
C VAL A 41 -2.06 8.09 5.70
N GLY A 42 -2.49 6.88 6.03
CA GLY A 42 -2.03 5.65 5.39
C GLY A 42 -2.22 5.64 3.88
N TYR A 43 -3.41 6.02 3.40
CA TYR A 43 -3.71 6.07 1.96
C TYR A 43 -2.92 7.14 1.21
N VAL A 44 -2.65 8.29 1.84
CA VAL A 44 -1.76 9.32 1.26
C VAL A 44 -0.32 8.80 1.17
N LEU A 45 0.17 8.08 2.20
CA LEU A 45 1.50 7.48 2.17
C LEU A 45 1.61 6.38 1.11
N LEU A 46 0.59 5.54 0.95
CA LEU A 46 0.52 4.54 -0.10
C LEU A 46 0.62 5.18 -1.49
N ALA A 47 -0.20 6.20 -1.76
CA ALA A 47 -0.19 6.91 -3.02
C ALA A 47 1.17 7.57 -3.32
N ARG A 48 1.80 8.16 -2.30
CA ARG A 48 3.17 8.72 -2.41
C ARG A 48 4.20 7.62 -2.69
N GLY A 49 4.04 6.45 -2.08
CA GLY A 49 4.88 5.28 -2.34
C GLY A 49 4.76 4.74 -3.76
N MET A 50 3.54 4.73 -4.32
CA MET A 50 3.30 4.39 -5.74
C MET A 50 4.08 5.31 -6.69
N LEU A 51 4.21 6.60 -6.32
CA LEU A 51 4.96 7.60 -7.09
C LEU A 51 6.46 7.65 -6.74
N GLY A 52 6.94 6.77 -5.86
CA GLY A 52 8.36 6.64 -5.51
C GLY A 52 8.90 7.69 -4.53
N ASP A 53 8.03 8.34 -3.74
CA ASP A 53 8.47 9.34 -2.77
C ASP A 53 9.14 8.71 -1.55
N ARG A 54 10.46 8.85 -1.45
CA ARG A 54 11.25 8.33 -0.33
C ARG A 54 11.01 9.08 0.99
N ASN A 55 10.41 10.26 0.96
CA ASN A 55 10.14 11.04 2.17
C ASN A 55 8.97 10.49 3.01
N ILE A 56 8.38 9.35 2.63
CA ILE A 56 7.34 8.69 3.41
C ILE A 56 7.89 7.90 4.60
N LEU A 57 9.19 7.59 4.65
CA LEU A 57 9.80 6.73 5.68
C LEU A 57 9.49 7.20 7.12
N GLY A 58 9.70 8.49 7.40
CA GLY A 58 9.44 9.08 8.71
C GLY A 58 7.95 9.05 9.10
N PRO A 59 7.05 9.63 8.26
CA PRO A 59 5.61 9.58 8.51
C PRO A 59 5.04 8.16 8.63
N ALA A 60 5.51 7.21 7.81
CA ALA A 60 5.09 5.82 7.89
C ALA A 60 5.53 5.18 9.21
N LYS A 61 6.78 5.42 9.65
CA LYS A 61 7.26 4.95 10.96
C LYS A 61 6.41 5.49 12.10
N ALA A 62 6.06 6.78 12.08
CA ALA A 62 5.19 7.39 13.08
C ALA A 62 3.81 6.74 13.12
N LEU A 63 3.18 6.51 11.96
CA LEU A 63 1.86 5.85 11.88
C LEU A 63 1.91 4.40 12.38
N LEU A 64 3.00 3.68 12.10
CA LEU A 64 3.17 2.29 12.52
C LEU A 64 3.40 2.13 14.03
N SER A 65 3.89 3.18 14.69
CA SER A 65 4.01 3.24 16.16
C SER A 65 2.72 3.66 16.88
N SER A 66 1.65 4.00 16.15
CA SER A 66 0.33 4.30 16.74
C SER A 66 -0.26 3.07 17.44
N ASP A 67 -0.72 3.25 18.67
CA ASP A 67 -1.35 2.23 19.52
C ASP A 67 -2.84 2.01 19.20
N ARG A 68 -3.39 2.76 18.23
CA ARG A 68 -4.79 2.66 17.84
C ARG A 68 -5.17 1.27 17.34
N THR A 69 -6.18 0.67 17.93
CA THR A 69 -6.64 -0.69 17.59
C THR A 69 -7.94 -0.70 16.77
N ASP A 70 -8.54 0.46 16.53
CA ASP A 70 -9.75 0.57 15.71
C ASP A 70 -9.47 0.31 14.23
N MET A 71 -10.54 0.05 13.47
CA MET A 71 -10.45 -0.26 12.05
C MET A 71 -9.73 0.82 11.23
N GLY A 72 -9.87 2.10 11.59
CA GLY A 72 -9.18 3.20 10.92
C GLY A 72 -7.66 3.11 11.07
N GLY A 73 -7.19 2.86 12.30
CA GLY A 73 -5.77 2.63 12.60
C GLY A 73 -5.21 1.40 11.87
N ILE A 74 -5.93 0.28 11.89
CA ILE A 74 -5.51 -0.95 11.20
C ILE A 74 -5.38 -0.71 9.68
N LEU A 75 -6.38 -0.10 9.05
CA LEU A 75 -6.36 0.19 7.61
C LEU A 75 -5.27 1.19 7.23
N GLY A 76 -5.05 2.22 8.05
CA GLY A 76 -3.99 3.19 7.86
C GLY A 76 -2.59 2.55 7.86
N ARG A 77 -2.30 1.72 8.87
CA ARG A 77 -1.01 1.01 8.99
C ARG A 77 -0.76 0.06 7.81
N ARG A 78 -1.79 -0.68 7.38
CA ARG A 78 -1.72 -1.55 6.20
C ARG A 78 -1.34 -0.79 4.93
N ALA A 79 -1.97 0.37 4.71
CA ALA A 79 -1.65 1.21 3.55
C ALA A 79 -0.23 1.78 3.61
N ALA A 80 0.23 2.24 4.78
CA ALA A 80 1.59 2.74 4.95
C ALA A 80 2.66 1.66 4.71
N VAL A 81 2.44 0.44 5.21
CA VAL A 81 3.30 -0.72 4.96
C VAL A 81 3.48 -0.96 3.46
N LEU A 82 2.42 -0.94 2.67
CA LEU A 82 2.56 -1.10 1.23
C LEU A 82 3.21 0.08 0.54
N GLY A 83 2.98 1.31 1.02
CA GLY A 83 3.73 2.48 0.56
C GLY A 83 5.24 2.25 0.69
N LEU A 84 5.68 1.72 1.84
CA LEU A 84 7.08 1.33 2.09
C LEU A 84 7.56 0.22 1.14
N GLY A 85 6.74 -0.81 0.89
CA GLY A 85 7.06 -1.85 -0.09
C GLY A 85 7.24 -1.32 -1.51
N LEU A 86 6.40 -0.37 -1.92
CA LEU A 86 6.41 0.21 -3.26
C LEU A 86 7.60 1.14 -3.51
N ILE A 87 8.01 1.95 -2.53
CA ILE A 87 9.25 2.72 -2.67
C ILE A 87 10.44 1.78 -2.85
N GLY A 88 10.39 0.61 -2.21
CA GLY A 88 11.34 -0.49 -2.42
C GLY A 88 12.77 -0.10 -2.11
N THR A 89 12.99 0.70 -1.07
CA THR A 89 14.33 1.14 -0.65
C THR A 89 14.86 0.27 0.49
N ARG A 90 16.19 0.22 0.66
CA ARG A 90 16.82 -0.59 1.73
C ARG A 90 16.42 -0.09 3.12
N GLU A 91 16.21 1.21 3.26
CA GLU A 91 15.79 1.87 4.51
C GLU A 91 14.37 1.49 4.93
N ALA A 92 13.52 1.05 3.99
CA ALA A 92 12.18 0.58 4.29
C ALA A 92 12.18 -0.78 5.00
N VAL A 93 13.19 -1.63 4.75
CA VAL A 93 13.29 -2.99 5.29
C VAL A 93 13.20 -3.05 6.82
N PRO A 94 14.02 -2.30 7.60
CA PRO A 94 13.91 -2.33 9.06
C PRO A 94 12.57 -1.81 9.57
N ILE A 95 11.92 -0.87 8.87
CA ILE A 95 10.60 -0.36 9.25
C ILE A 95 9.53 -1.44 9.02
N LEU A 96 9.59 -2.13 7.87
CA LEU A 96 8.70 -3.25 7.57
C LEU A 96 8.88 -4.41 8.56
N MET A 97 10.13 -4.72 8.94
CA MET A 97 10.41 -5.72 9.97
C MET A 97 9.88 -5.33 11.35
N ALA A 98 9.90 -4.05 11.71
CA ALA A 98 9.32 -3.59 12.97
C ALA A 98 7.78 -3.57 12.95
N ALA A 99 7.16 -3.47 11.76
CA ALA A 99 5.71 -3.56 11.60
C ALA A 99 5.17 -4.99 11.63
N TRP A 100 6.05 -5.97 11.42
CA TRP A 100 5.77 -7.38 11.69
C TRP A 100 5.42 -7.53 13.18
N HIS A 101 4.41 -8.33 13.52
CA HIS A 101 3.80 -8.49 14.86
C HIS A 101 2.76 -7.44 15.29
N LEU A 102 2.46 -6.40 14.50
CA LEU A 102 1.44 -5.42 14.91
C LEU A 102 0.02 -6.00 14.92
N ASN A 103 -0.32 -6.88 13.97
CA ASN A 103 -1.52 -7.72 13.94
C ASN A 103 -1.51 -8.59 12.68
N TYR A 104 -2.39 -9.60 12.65
CA TYR A 104 -2.60 -10.51 11.52
C TYR A 104 -2.69 -9.79 10.16
N TYR A 105 -3.50 -8.73 10.05
CA TYR A 105 -3.70 -8.04 8.78
C TYR A 105 -2.47 -7.25 8.32
N VAL A 106 -1.75 -6.62 9.25
CA VAL A 106 -0.51 -5.90 8.94
C VAL A 106 0.60 -6.87 8.56
N ASN A 107 0.68 -8.04 9.20
CA ASN A 107 1.65 -9.09 8.85
C ASN A 107 1.52 -9.49 7.38
N HIS A 108 0.30 -9.75 6.89
CA HIS A 108 0.08 -10.01 5.47
C HIS A 108 0.63 -8.90 4.56
N GLU A 109 0.37 -7.64 4.89
CA GLU A 109 0.87 -6.53 4.06
C GLU A 109 2.39 -6.37 4.15
N VAL A 110 3.02 -6.73 5.27
CA VAL A 110 4.48 -6.75 5.40
C VAL A 110 5.10 -7.80 4.49
N ALA A 111 4.56 -9.02 4.48
CA ALA A 111 5.00 -10.08 3.57
C ALA A 111 4.84 -9.66 2.10
N LEU A 112 3.68 -9.08 1.75
CA LEU A 112 3.46 -8.54 0.40
C LEU A 112 4.47 -7.45 0.07
N SER A 113 4.71 -6.51 0.99
CA SER A 113 5.66 -5.40 0.81
C SER A 113 7.07 -5.88 0.51
N PHE A 114 7.55 -6.90 1.21
CA PHE A 114 8.86 -7.49 0.89
C PHE A 114 8.89 -8.10 -0.50
N SER A 115 7.81 -8.77 -0.91
CA SER A 115 7.74 -9.21 -2.30
C SER A 115 7.77 -8.01 -3.25
N LEU A 116 7.05 -6.91 -2.98
CA LEU A 116 7.01 -5.69 -3.81
C LEU A 116 8.34 -4.95 -3.91
N CYS A 117 9.18 -5.03 -2.86
CA CYS A 117 10.53 -4.49 -2.86
C CYS A 117 11.39 -5.15 -3.96
N ARG A 118 12.20 -4.35 -4.66
CA ARG A 118 13.21 -4.84 -5.63
C ARG A 118 14.62 -4.89 -5.04
N VAL A 119 14.73 -4.81 -3.72
CA VAL A 119 16.03 -4.88 -3.04
C VAL A 119 16.44 -6.34 -2.99
N HIS A 120 17.65 -6.67 -3.43
CA HIS A 120 18.15 -8.04 -3.53
C HIS A 120 18.16 -8.82 -2.19
N ASN A 121 18.00 -8.13 -1.04
CA ASN A 121 18.13 -8.72 0.28
C ASN A 121 16.81 -8.89 1.06
N VAL A 122 15.67 -9.03 0.37
CA VAL A 122 14.35 -9.22 1.03
C VAL A 122 13.95 -10.69 1.22
N ALA A 123 14.72 -11.62 0.65
CA ALA A 123 14.50 -13.06 0.84
C ALA A 123 14.73 -13.48 2.30
N GLU A 124 15.81 -13.01 2.94
CA GLU A 124 16.11 -13.32 4.34
C GLU A 124 15.02 -12.81 5.31
N PRO A 125 14.54 -11.56 5.20
CA PRO A 125 13.35 -11.12 5.93
C PRO A 125 12.16 -12.07 5.75
N LEU A 126 11.79 -12.43 4.51
CA LEU A 126 10.68 -13.36 4.24
C LEU A 126 10.88 -14.74 4.86
N VAL A 127 12.10 -15.29 4.82
CA VAL A 127 12.44 -16.57 5.48
C VAL A 127 12.31 -16.44 6.99
N LYS A 128 12.70 -15.31 7.58
CA LYS A 128 12.47 -15.05 9.00
C LYS A 128 10.96 -15.02 9.32
N LEU A 129 10.16 -14.34 8.50
CA LEU A 129 8.70 -14.29 8.67
C LEU A 129 8.06 -15.68 8.68
N LEU A 130 8.53 -16.59 7.82
CA LEU A 130 8.06 -17.98 7.78
C LEU A 130 8.30 -18.73 9.10
N ASN A 131 9.39 -18.42 9.78
CA ASN A 131 9.78 -19.11 11.01
C ASN A 131 9.11 -18.55 12.27
N ASP A 132 8.66 -17.29 12.25
CA ASP A 132 8.12 -16.59 13.42
C ASP A 132 6.71 -17.10 13.84
N LYS A 133 6.02 -17.85 12.98
CA LYS A 133 4.73 -18.51 13.27
C LYS A 133 3.62 -17.58 13.81
N ILE A 134 3.45 -16.39 13.20
CA ILE A 134 2.50 -15.35 13.65
C ILE A 134 1.26 -15.16 12.77
N GLY A 135 0.88 -16.17 11.98
CA GLY A 135 -0.34 -16.17 11.17
C GLY A 135 -0.22 -15.43 9.84
N ALA A 136 0.89 -15.60 9.13
CA ALA A 136 1.05 -15.12 7.75
C ALA A 136 2.12 -15.94 7.00
N GLU A 137 2.39 -17.15 7.45
CA GLU A 137 3.46 -18.04 6.99
C GLU A 137 3.14 -18.57 5.59
N ASP A 138 1.92 -19.03 5.38
CA ASP A 138 1.40 -19.46 4.09
C ASP A 138 1.55 -18.35 3.03
N PHE A 139 1.22 -17.11 3.41
CA PHE A 139 1.31 -15.97 2.54
C PHE A 139 2.74 -15.46 2.34
N ALA A 140 3.59 -15.56 3.37
CA ALA A 140 5.03 -15.30 3.25
C ALA A 140 5.70 -16.30 2.29
N ALA A 141 5.29 -17.58 2.31
CA ALA A 141 5.81 -18.60 1.40
C ALA A 141 5.42 -18.28 -0.04
N TYR A 142 4.16 -17.89 -0.25
CA TYR A 142 3.67 -17.39 -1.53
C TYR A 142 4.48 -16.17 -2.01
N CYS A 143 4.70 -15.18 -1.14
CA CYS A 143 5.46 -13.97 -1.43
C CYS A 143 6.93 -14.26 -1.77
N LEU A 144 7.53 -15.26 -1.12
CA LEU A 144 8.88 -15.74 -1.41
C LEU A 144 8.94 -16.41 -2.79
N GLY A 145 7.97 -17.27 -3.12
CA GLY A 145 7.86 -17.85 -4.47
C GLY A 145 7.73 -16.77 -5.55
N GLU A 146 6.89 -15.76 -5.32
CA GLU A 146 6.72 -14.64 -6.26
C GLU A 146 7.98 -13.75 -6.41
N LEU A 147 8.89 -13.75 -5.43
CA LEU A 147 10.15 -13.01 -5.53
C LEU A 147 11.05 -13.58 -6.64
N PHE A 148 10.98 -14.90 -6.85
CA PHE A 148 11.84 -15.65 -7.78
C PHE A 148 11.16 -16.03 -9.10
N LEU A 149 9.94 -15.55 -9.36
CA LEU A 149 9.29 -15.72 -10.66
C LEU A 149 10.08 -15.00 -11.75
N ALA A 150 10.43 -15.74 -12.81
CA ALA A 150 11.20 -15.23 -13.94
C ALA A 150 10.45 -14.11 -14.69
N ASP A 151 9.13 -14.25 -14.86
CA ASP A 151 8.26 -13.25 -15.50
C ASP A 151 7.31 -12.61 -14.49
N ARG A 152 7.88 -11.75 -13.65
CA ARG A 152 7.15 -11.13 -12.55
C ARG A 152 6.40 -9.88 -13.00
N PRO A 153 5.08 -9.77 -12.76
CA PRO A 153 4.31 -8.57 -13.08
C PRO A 153 4.82 -7.34 -12.31
N GLY A 154 4.62 -6.15 -12.90
CA GLY A 154 5.01 -4.87 -12.31
C GLY A 154 4.43 -4.62 -10.91
N ARG A 155 5.11 -3.81 -10.09
CA ARG A 155 4.75 -3.56 -8.67
C ARG A 155 3.30 -3.08 -8.49
N LEU A 156 2.87 -2.11 -9.30
CA LEU A 156 1.51 -1.59 -9.24
C LEU A 156 0.47 -2.63 -9.71
N THR A 157 0.78 -3.38 -10.77
CA THR A 157 -0.06 -4.49 -11.24
C THR A 157 -0.24 -5.54 -10.14
N ARG A 158 0.83 -5.91 -9.41
CA ARG A 158 0.75 -6.85 -8.28
C ARG A 158 -0.01 -6.30 -7.09
N LEU A 159 0.15 -5.01 -6.76
CA LEU A 159 -0.61 -4.37 -5.69
C LEU A 159 -2.13 -4.44 -5.93
N ILE A 160 -2.55 -4.27 -7.19
CA ILE A 160 -3.97 -4.20 -7.57
C ILE A 160 -4.54 -5.60 -7.83
N ARG A 161 -3.79 -6.50 -8.48
CA ARG A 161 -4.24 -7.85 -8.84
C ARG A 161 -4.38 -8.69 -7.56
N ASN A 162 -5.61 -9.06 -7.22
CA ASN A 162 -5.97 -9.87 -6.03
C ASN A 162 -5.64 -9.24 -4.65
N GLY A 163 -5.24 -7.96 -4.59
CA GLY A 163 -4.92 -7.27 -3.34
C GLY A 163 -6.14 -6.93 -2.49
N ASN A 164 -5.95 -6.74 -1.18
CA ASN A 164 -6.99 -6.30 -0.24
C ASN A 164 -7.54 -4.88 -0.50
N TYR A 165 -6.93 -4.16 -1.44
CA TYR A 165 -7.37 -2.85 -1.94
C TYR A 165 -8.47 -2.99 -3.01
N MET A 166 -8.75 -4.22 -3.45
CA MET A 166 -10.06 -4.58 -3.96
C MET A 166 -10.92 -5.01 -2.77
N MET A 167 -11.88 -4.17 -2.37
CA MET A 167 -12.77 -4.55 -1.26
C MET A 167 -13.60 -5.78 -1.61
N LYS A 168 -13.59 -6.79 -0.75
CA LYS A 168 -14.36 -8.04 -0.95
C LYS A 168 -15.68 -8.07 -0.16
N ASN A 169 -16.08 -6.92 0.39
CA ASN A 169 -17.29 -6.79 1.20
C ASN A 169 -18.44 -6.25 0.33
N GLU A 170 -19.51 -7.03 0.17
CA GLU A 170 -20.66 -6.68 -0.65
C GLU A 170 -21.31 -5.34 -0.27
N ARG A 171 -21.30 -4.97 1.02
CA ARG A 171 -21.87 -3.69 1.49
C ARG A 171 -21.01 -2.48 1.13
N LEU A 172 -19.73 -2.72 0.85
CA LEU A 172 -18.77 -1.69 0.48
C LEU A 172 -18.44 -1.72 -1.03
N MET A 173 -19.06 -2.65 -1.78
CA MET A 173 -19.01 -2.71 -3.24
C MET A 173 -19.35 -1.39 -3.94
N PRO A 174 -20.23 -0.50 -3.44
CA PRO A 174 -20.45 0.81 -4.04
C PRO A 174 -19.20 1.70 -4.02
N TYR A 175 -18.39 1.64 -2.96
CA TYR A 175 -17.14 2.42 -2.86
C TYR A 175 -16.00 1.77 -3.64
N GLN A 176 -16.01 0.43 -3.75
CA GLN A 176 -15.12 -0.28 -4.66
C GLN A 176 -15.49 0.00 -6.12
N ARG A 177 -16.78 0.01 -6.48
CA ARG A 177 -17.27 0.51 -7.76
C ARG A 177 -16.88 1.95 -7.91
N MET A 178 -16.97 2.81 -6.92
CA MET A 178 -16.55 4.21 -7.05
C MET A 178 -15.04 4.36 -7.24
N ALA A 179 -14.19 3.59 -6.55
CA ALA A 179 -12.74 3.60 -6.75
C ALA A 179 -12.35 2.95 -8.09
N ASN A 180 -12.98 1.83 -8.46
CA ASN A 180 -12.79 1.15 -9.73
C ASN A 180 -13.42 1.89 -10.90
N GLU A 181 -14.51 2.64 -10.71
CA GLU A 181 -15.20 3.46 -11.71
C GLU A 181 -14.51 4.81 -11.85
N PHE A 182 -13.97 5.37 -10.77
CA PHE A 182 -13.02 6.48 -10.84
C PHE A 182 -11.78 6.04 -11.60
N LEU A 183 -11.19 4.87 -11.28
CA LEU A 183 -10.09 4.27 -12.06
C LEU A 183 -10.50 3.99 -13.52
N TYR A 184 -11.66 3.40 -13.76
CA TYR A 184 -12.15 3.04 -15.10
C TYR A 184 -12.43 4.27 -15.97
N ARG A 185 -13.09 5.30 -15.41
CA ARG A 185 -13.42 6.55 -16.11
C ARG A 185 -12.19 7.44 -16.35
N TYR A 186 -11.21 7.44 -15.43
CA TYR A 186 -9.98 8.25 -15.61
C TYR A 186 -8.89 7.54 -16.42
N LEU A 187 -8.75 6.22 -16.34
CA LEU A 187 -7.71 5.47 -17.06
C LEU A 187 -8.04 5.36 -18.56
N ILE A 188 -9.29 5.14 -18.97
CA ILE A 188 -9.65 5.08 -20.40
C ILE A 188 -9.42 6.44 -21.09
N ALA A 189 -9.72 7.55 -20.41
CA ALA A 189 -9.44 8.88 -20.94
C ALA A 189 -7.93 9.19 -21.01
N ALA A 190 -7.12 8.54 -20.17
CA ALA A 190 -5.67 8.75 -20.11
C ALA A 190 -4.86 7.94 -21.13
N PHE A 191 -5.42 6.88 -21.72
CA PHE A 191 -4.68 5.95 -22.60
C PHE A 191 -5.04 6.02 -24.09
N GLY A 192 -6.02 6.83 -24.51
CA GLY A 192 -6.31 6.99 -25.94
C GLY A 192 -6.67 5.68 -26.67
N LYS A 193 -6.79 5.74 -28.00
CA LYS A 193 -7.40 4.69 -28.84
C LYS A 193 -6.59 3.38 -29.00
N GLU A 194 -5.55 3.14 -28.22
CA GLU A 194 -4.56 2.07 -28.51
C GLU A 194 -4.83 0.71 -27.83
N TRP A 195 -6.10 0.34 -27.67
CA TRP A 195 -6.49 -1.02 -27.24
C TRP A 195 -7.68 -1.53 -28.07
N ARG A 196 -7.44 -1.76 -29.38
CA ARG A 196 -8.16 -2.81 -30.12
C ARG A 196 -7.20 -3.96 -30.35
#